data_AF-A0A3N5RB54-F1
#
_entry.id   AF-A0A3N5RB54-F1
#
_cell.length_a   1.000
_cell.length_b   1.000
_cell.length_c   1.000
_cell.angle_alpha   90.00
_cell.angle_beta   90.00
_cell.angle_gamma   90.00
#
_symmetry.space_group_name_H-M   'P 1'
#
loop_
_entity.id
_entity.type
_entity.pdbx_description
1 polymer ?
#
loop_
_entity_poly.entity_id
_entity_poly.type
_entity_poly.pdbx_seq_one_letter_code
_entity_poly.pdbx_strand_id
1 'polypeptide(L)'
;GLIFINFLPDVEKSDTLILSCIHLLLFLWVVLGFVFVSEGRNNNEKRLGYLRYNGDLIVITTLILIAGGILTGITIGLFELIGFNIERFYFEYIVVFALAAVPIVGTFLIQTNPQLVGKVSPVIAKIFSPLVLIMLVIYLAAILYSGKDPYNDREFLLIFNGLLIGVMAIIFFSVAETSKAIKSLTGIRVLFLLSVATVIVNGIALSAILFRISEWGITPNRAAVLGGNILILINLLLVTAQLFRVLSKKINITVVGNTISFYLPIYFIWTIIVTFIFPFIFEFK
;
A
#
# COMPACT_ATOMS: atom_id res chain seq x y z
N GLY A 1 3.45 -18.60 12.23
CA GLY A 1 2.40 -17.57 12.15
C GLY A 1 1.35 -17.81 13.22
N LEU A 2 0.32 -18.60 12.90
CA LEU A 2 -0.81 -18.91 13.79
C LEU A 2 -0.38 -19.42 15.17
N ILE A 3 0.48 -20.43 15.21
CA ILE A 3 1.02 -20.99 16.47
C ILE A 3 1.69 -19.89 17.30
N PHE A 4 2.59 -19.11 16.69
CA PHE A 4 3.32 -18.02 17.37
C PHE A 4 2.39 -16.98 18.00
N ILE A 5 1.40 -16.47 17.25
CA ILE A 5 0.46 -15.47 17.79
C ILE A 5 -0.36 -16.02 18.94
N ASN A 6 -0.82 -17.27 18.85
CA ASN A 6 -1.60 -17.90 19.93
C ASN A 6 -0.75 -18.23 21.18
N PHE A 7 0.58 -18.21 21.07
CA PHE A 7 1.50 -18.36 22.20
C PHE A 7 1.89 -17.02 22.84
N LEU A 8 1.58 -15.88 22.21
CA LEU A 8 1.83 -14.57 22.82
C LEU A 8 0.89 -14.39 24.04
N PRO A 9 1.39 -13.81 25.14
CA PRO A 9 0.58 -13.58 26.33
C PRO A 9 -0.57 -12.61 26.01
N ASP A 10 -1.78 -12.98 26.43
CA ASP A 10 -2.98 -12.14 26.30
C ASP A 10 -2.95 -11.03 27.36
N VAL A 11 -2.21 -9.97 27.07
CA VAL A 11 -2.10 -8.78 27.92
C VAL A 11 -3.06 -7.72 27.39
N GLU A 12 -3.95 -7.22 28.24
CA GLU A 12 -4.85 -6.12 27.90
C GLU A 12 -4.04 -4.91 27.41
N LYS A 13 -4.16 -4.57 26.12
CA LYS A 13 -3.47 -3.47 25.41
C LYS A 13 -1.97 -3.67 25.13
N SER A 14 -1.55 -4.87 24.74
CA SER A 14 -0.21 -5.08 24.17
C SER A 14 -0.08 -4.47 22.77
N ASP A 15 0.75 -3.43 22.64
CA ASP A 15 1.08 -2.80 21.35
C ASP A 15 1.82 -3.81 20.44
N THR A 16 2.73 -4.60 21.01
CA THR A 16 3.45 -5.65 20.25
C THR A 16 2.54 -6.75 19.73
N LEU A 17 1.48 -7.15 20.44
CA LEU A 17 0.51 -8.13 19.95
C LEU A 17 -0.27 -7.58 18.75
N ILE A 18 -0.82 -6.37 18.88
CA ILE A 18 -1.56 -5.71 17.79
C ILE A 18 -0.66 -5.57 16.57
N LEU A 19 0.57 -5.11 16.78
CA LEU A 19 1.54 -4.89 15.72
C LEU A 19 1.93 -6.21 15.02
N SER A 20 2.09 -7.29 15.79
CA SER A 20 2.37 -8.64 15.26
C SER A 20 1.22 -9.18 14.44
N CYS A 21 -0.03 -8.98 14.87
CA CYS A 21 -1.22 -9.37 14.12
C CYS A 21 -1.31 -8.64 12.77
N ILE A 22 -1.09 -7.32 12.76
CA ILE A 22 -1.11 -6.51 11.52
C ILE A 22 0.00 -6.96 10.57
N HIS A 23 1.23 -7.12 11.07
CA HIS A 23 2.37 -7.52 10.23
C HIS A 23 2.31 -8.98 9.81
N LEU A 24 1.61 -9.86 10.56
CA LEU A 24 1.40 -11.24 10.14
C LEU A 24 0.61 -11.31 8.82
N LEU A 25 -0.39 -10.45 8.62
CA LEU A 25 -1.13 -10.39 7.35
C LEU A 25 -0.19 -10.06 6.18
N LEU A 26 0.70 -9.09 6.38
CA LEU A 26 1.75 -8.74 5.42
C LEU A 26 2.74 -9.89 5.21
N PHE A 27 3.12 -10.59 6.28
CA PHE A 27 4.02 -11.75 6.21
C PHE A 27 3.42 -12.87 5.38
N LEU A 28 2.15 -13.24 5.64
CA LEU A 28 1.43 -14.27 4.87
C LEU A 28 1.31 -13.87 3.40
N TRP A 29 1.04 -12.59 3.14
CA TRP A 29 1.05 -12.04 1.79
C TRP A 29 2.42 -12.18 1.12
N VAL A 30 3.53 -11.98 1.81
CA VAL A 30 4.85 -12.21 1.20
C VAL A 30 5.15 -13.70 1.00
N VAL A 31 4.75 -14.58 1.93
CA VAL A 31 4.90 -16.04 1.76
C VAL A 31 4.18 -16.50 0.49
N LEU A 32 2.95 -16.00 0.26
CA LEU A 32 2.22 -16.25 -0.99
C LEU A 32 3.00 -15.75 -2.21
N GLY A 33 3.60 -14.56 -2.13
CA GLY A 33 4.46 -14.01 -3.18
C GLY A 33 5.70 -14.86 -3.47
N PHE A 34 6.31 -15.47 -2.45
CA PHE A 34 7.45 -16.37 -2.63
C PHE A 34 7.04 -17.63 -3.42
N VAL A 35 5.90 -18.23 -3.07
CA VAL A 35 5.32 -19.37 -3.81
C VAL A 35 4.97 -18.97 -5.25
N PHE A 36 4.38 -17.79 -5.44
CA PHE A 36 4.01 -17.27 -6.76
C PHE A 36 5.21 -17.10 -7.71
N VAL A 37 6.37 -16.67 -7.18
CA VAL A 37 7.57 -16.45 -8.01
C VAL A 37 8.20 -17.79 -8.47
N SER A 38 8.01 -18.90 -7.76
CA SER A 38 8.54 -20.25 -8.05
C SER A 38 10.09 -20.34 -8.24
N GLU A 39 10.67 -21.54 -8.15
CA GLU A 39 12.12 -21.85 -7.99
C GLU A 39 13.12 -21.38 -9.08
N GLY A 40 12.73 -20.45 -9.96
CA GLY A 40 13.66 -19.81 -10.89
C GLY A 40 14.33 -18.57 -10.27
N ARG A 41 15.53 -18.74 -9.71
CA ARG A 41 16.49 -17.71 -9.24
C ARG A 41 16.05 -16.25 -9.44
N ASN A 42 15.77 -15.55 -8.33
CA ASN A 42 15.76 -14.08 -8.21
C ASN A 42 15.23 -13.30 -9.45
N ASN A 43 14.10 -13.71 -10.02
CA ASN A 43 13.57 -13.06 -11.23
C ASN A 43 12.74 -11.81 -10.86
N ASN A 44 13.30 -10.62 -11.10
CA ASN A 44 12.64 -9.35 -10.87
C ASN A 44 11.33 -9.20 -11.66
N GLU A 45 11.21 -9.81 -12.85
CA GLU A 45 10.00 -9.73 -13.66
C GLU A 45 8.83 -10.48 -13.01
N LYS A 46 9.09 -11.63 -12.38
CA LYS A 46 8.05 -12.39 -11.68
C LYS A 46 7.60 -11.67 -10.41
N ARG A 47 8.52 -11.01 -9.69
CA ARG A 47 8.18 -10.15 -8.54
C ARG A 47 7.33 -8.95 -8.96
N LEU A 48 7.69 -8.32 -10.07
CA LEU A 48 6.89 -7.26 -10.68
C LEU A 48 5.50 -7.77 -11.06
N GLY A 49 5.41 -8.99 -11.61
CA GLY A 49 4.17 -9.68 -11.92
C GLY A 49 3.30 -9.92 -10.69
N TYR A 50 3.89 -10.36 -9.57
CA TYR A 50 3.18 -10.53 -8.31
C TYR A 50 2.59 -9.21 -7.79
N LEU A 51 3.39 -8.14 -7.76
CA LEU A 51 2.91 -6.82 -7.34
C LEU A 51 1.80 -6.28 -8.27
N ARG A 52 1.93 -6.51 -9.58
CA ARG A 52 0.90 -6.14 -10.56
C ARG A 52 -0.41 -6.89 -10.31
N TYR A 53 -0.33 -8.21 -10.16
CA TYR A 53 -1.49 -9.04 -9.85
C TYR A 53 -2.24 -8.56 -8.61
N ASN A 54 -1.53 -8.22 -7.53
CA ASN A 54 -2.15 -7.71 -6.31
C ASN A 54 -2.84 -6.36 -6.51
N GLY A 55 -2.24 -5.48 -7.30
CA GLY A 55 -2.89 -4.22 -7.71
C GLY A 55 -4.18 -4.43 -8.47
N ASP A 56 -4.10 -5.27 -9.50
CA ASP A 56 -5.23 -5.66 -10.33
C ASP A 56 -6.34 -6.29 -9.48
N LEU A 57 -5.98 -7.11 -8.50
CA LEU A 57 -6.91 -7.74 -7.56
C LEU A 57 -7.59 -6.70 -6.67
N ILE A 58 -6.85 -5.73 -6.12
CA ILE A 58 -7.42 -4.64 -5.32
C ILE A 58 -8.42 -3.83 -6.17
N VAL A 59 -8.04 -3.48 -7.40
CA VAL A 59 -8.89 -2.68 -8.29
C VAL A 59 -10.16 -3.43 -8.67
N ILE A 60 -10.07 -4.67 -9.13
CA ILE A 60 -11.25 -5.46 -9.53
C ILE A 60 -12.14 -5.77 -8.33
N THR A 61 -11.56 -6.15 -7.19
CA THR A 61 -12.32 -6.38 -5.96
C THR A 61 -13.08 -5.12 -5.57
N THR A 62 -12.44 -3.94 -5.63
CA THR A 62 -13.10 -2.66 -5.34
C THR A 62 -14.25 -2.38 -6.31
N LEU A 63 -14.06 -2.61 -7.61
CA LEU A 63 -15.13 -2.41 -8.61
C LEU A 63 -16.31 -3.35 -8.38
N ILE A 64 -16.05 -4.62 -8.06
CA ILE A 64 -17.09 -5.60 -7.73
C ILE A 64 -17.82 -5.18 -6.44
N LEU A 65 -17.09 -4.74 -5.42
CA LEU A 65 -17.70 -4.29 -4.15
C LEU A 65 -18.56 -3.04 -4.33
N ILE A 66 -18.15 -2.07 -5.13
CA ILE A 66 -18.96 -0.88 -5.44
C ILE A 66 -20.23 -1.31 -6.20
N ALA A 67 -20.11 -2.13 -7.24
CA ALA A 67 -21.26 -2.62 -7.99
C ALA A 67 -22.21 -3.45 -7.12
N GLY A 68 -21.67 -4.34 -6.28
CA GLY A 68 -22.42 -5.15 -5.33
C GLY A 68 -23.08 -4.32 -4.22
N GLY A 69 -22.42 -3.26 -3.76
CA GLY A 69 -22.97 -2.32 -2.78
C GLY A 69 -24.14 -1.53 -3.35
N ILE A 70 -24.02 -1.02 -4.58
CA ILE A 70 -25.12 -0.35 -5.30
C ILE A 70 -26.30 -1.31 -5.47
N LEU A 71 -26.05 -2.54 -5.93
CA LEU A 71 -27.08 -3.57 -6.08
C LEU A 71 -27.77 -3.89 -4.74
N THR A 72 -27.00 -4.01 -3.67
CA THR A 72 -27.50 -4.26 -2.31
C THR A 72 -28.41 -3.14 -1.84
N GLY A 73 -27.98 -1.88 -2.00
CA GLY A 73 -28.77 -0.72 -1.62
C GLY A 73 -30.08 -0.61 -2.39
N ILE A 74 -30.05 -0.82 -3.71
CA ILE A 74 -31.25 -0.84 -4.55
C ILE A 74 -32.19 -1.98 -4.13
N THR A 75 -31.66 -3.17 -3.89
CA THR A 75 -32.47 -4.34 -3.51
C THR A 75 -33.18 -4.11 -2.18
N ILE A 76 -32.45 -3.69 -1.14
CA ILE A 76 -33.03 -3.42 0.17
C ILE A 76 -34.09 -2.31 0.06
N GLY A 77 -33.78 -1.21 -0.64
CA GLY A 77 -34.72 -0.10 -0.81
C GLY A 77 -35.99 -0.48 -1.58
N LEU A 78 -35.88 -1.30 -2.64
CA LEU A 78 -37.05 -1.76 -3.38
C LEU A 78 -37.98 -2.64 -2.53
N PHE A 79 -37.42 -3.53 -1.71
CA PHE A 79 -38.21 -4.39 -0.82
C PHE A 79 -38.84 -3.58 0.34
N GLU A 80 -38.13 -2.58 0.84
CA GLU A 80 -38.67 -1.68 1.86
C GLU A 80 -39.90 -0.91 1.35
N LEU A 81 -39.87 -0.42 0.11
CA LEU A 81 -40.99 0.30 -0.51
C LEU A 81 -42.28 -0.53 -0.63
N ILE A 82 -42.17 -1.85 -0.75
CA ILE A 82 -43.32 -2.77 -0.79
C ILE A 82 -43.66 -3.36 0.59
N GLY A 83 -43.06 -2.82 1.66
CA GLY A 83 -43.38 -3.16 3.04
C GLY A 83 -42.59 -4.33 3.65
N PHE A 84 -41.53 -4.82 2.98
CA PHE A 84 -40.69 -5.90 3.48
C PHE A 84 -39.33 -5.38 3.99
N ASN A 85 -39.05 -5.54 5.28
CA ASN A 85 -37.72 -5.31 5.82
C ASN A 85 -36.86 -6.58 5.69
N ILE A 86 -36.07 -6.64 4.62
CA ILE A 86 -35.18 -7.76 4.32
C ILE A 86 -33.72 -7.52 4.71
N GLU A 87 -33.39 -6.35 5.26
CA GLU A 87 -32.01 -5.88 5.45
C GLU A 87 -31.16 -6.92 6.19
N ARG A 88 -31.62 -7.35 7.37
CA ARG A 88 -30.88 -8.31 8.21
C ARG A 88 -30.66 -9.64 7.49
N PHE A 89 -31.71 -10.20 6.90
CA PHE A 89 -31.63 -11.45 6.14
C PHE A 89 -30.66 -11.31 4.96
N TYR A 90 -30.77 -10.23 4.19
CA TYR A 90 -29.93 -9.99 3.02
C TYR A 90 -28.46 -9.84 3.42
N PHE A 91 -28.16 -9.11 4.49
CA PHE A 91 -26.79 -8.95 4.97
C PHE A 91 -26.19 -10.27 5.47
N GLU A 92 -26.88 -10.97 6.37
CA GLU A 92 -26.36 -12.19 7.01
C GLU A 92 -26.17 -13.33 6.00
N TYR A 93 -27.07 -13.49 5.03
CA TYR A 93 -27.07 -14.65 4.12
C TYR A 93 -26.54 -14.37 2.71
N ILE A 94 -26.59 -13.12 2.23
CA ILE A 94 -26.16 -12.79 0.86
C ILE A 94 -24.86 -11.98 0.90
N VAL A 95 -24.84 -10.86 1.63
CA VAL A 95 -23.68 -9.95 1.62
C VAL A 95 -22.43 -10.64 2.19
N VAL A 96 -22.54 -11.30 3.35
CA VAL A 96 -21.39 -11.99 3.97
C VAL A 96 -20.77 -13.03 3.03
N PHE A 97 -21.60 -13.83 2.36
CA PHE A 97 -21.13 -14.82 1.39
C PHE A 97 -20.53 -14.16 0.14
N ALA A 98 -21.17 -13.11 -0.37
CA ALA A 98 -20.66 -12.37 -1.52
C ALA A 98 -19.28 -11.75 -1.24
N LEU A 99 -19.09 -11.14 -0.06
CA LEU A 99 -17.82 -10.55 0.37
C LEU A 99 -16.68 -11.56 0.37
N ALA A 100 -16.92 -12.77 0.89
CA ALA A 100 -15.95 -13.85 0.89
C ALA A 100 -15.60 -14.35 -0.52
N ALA A 101 -16.57 -14.30 -1.45
CA ALA A 101 -16.38 -14.72 -2.83
C ALA A 101 -15.62 -13.69 -3.69
N VAL A 102 -15.66 -12.39 -3.35
CA VAL A 102 -15.12 -11.33 -4.21
C VAL A 102 -13.64 -11.54 -4.59
N PRO A 103 -12.69 -11.81 -3.67
CA PRO A 103 -11.29 -11.98 -4.05
C PRO A 103 -11.06 -13.18 -4.97
N ILE A 104 -11.86 -14.24 -4.81
CA ILE A 104 -11.79 -15.46 -5.64
C ILE A 104 -12.28 -15.14 -7.06
N VAL A 105 -13.45 -14.48 -7.17
CA VAL A 105 -13.99 -14.03 -8.45
C VAL A 105 -13.05 -13.03 -9.12
N GLY A 106 -12.49 -12.08 -8.37
CA GLY A 106 -11.51 -11.12 -8.86
C GLY A 106 -10.27 -11.80 -9.43
N THR A 107 -9.76 -12.82 -8.74
CA THR A 107 -8.64 -13.65 -9.22
C THR A 107 -8.99 -14.36 -10.54
N PHE A 108 -10.18 -14.98 -10.60
CA PHE A 108 -10.66 -15.65 -11.80
C PHE A 108 -10.79 -14.68 -12.99
N LEU A 109 -11.32 -13.47 -12.78
CA LEU A 109 -11.44 -12.44 -13.82
C LEU A 109 -10.07 -11.97 -14.33
N ILE A 110 -9.10 -11.78 -13.44
CA ILE A 110 -7.74 -11.40 -13.82
C ILE A 110 -7.09 -12.46 -14.71
N GLN A 111 -7.24 -13.74 -14.34
CA GLN A 111 -6.63 -14.84 -15.08
C GLN A 111 -7.29 -15.09 -16.44
N THR A 112 -8.62 -14.97 -16.51
CA THR A 112 -9.38 -15.19 -17.76
C THR A 112 -9.36 -13.99 -18.70
N ASN A 113 -9.28 -12.77 -18.17
CA ASN A 113 -9.36 -11.52 -18.93
C ASN A 113 -8.18 -10.56 -18.64
N PRO A 114 -6.92 -11.00 -18.75
CA PRO A 114 -5.76 -10.19 -18.34
C PRO A 114 -5.60 -8.91 -19.16
N GLN A 115 -6.07 -8.89 -20.41
CA GLN A 115 -5.98 -7.70 -21.27
C GLN A 115 -6.92 -6.57 -20.86
N LEU A 116 -8.04 -6.90 -20.20
CA LEU A 116 -9.01 -5.92 -19.71
C LEU A 116 -8.57 -5.40 -18.35
N VAL A 117 -8.29 -6.31 -17.42
CA VAL A 117 -7.98 -5.94 -16.04
C VAL A 117 -6.62 -5.30 -15.90
N GLY A 118 -5.59 -5.87 -16.55
CA GLY A 118 -4.19 -5.43 -16.37
C GLY A 118 -3.90 -4.01 -16.86
N LYS A 119 -4.86 -3.38 -17.54
CA LYS A 119 -4.80 -1.97 -17.96
C LYS A 119 -5.49 -1.02 -17.00
N VAL A 120 -6.38 -1.49 -16.13
CA VAL A 120 -7.17 -0.62 -15.25
C VAL A 120 -6.28 0.02 -14.19
N SER A 121 -5.48 -0.78 -13.45
CA SER A 121 -4.64 -0.29 -12.36
C SER A 121 -3.65 0.80 -12.82
N PRO A 122 -2.94 0.65 -13.95
CA PRO A 122 -2.07 1.70 -14.44
C PRO A 122 -2.80 2.94 -14.96
N VAL A 123 -3.99 2.80 -15.55
CA VAL A 123 -4.80 3.94 -15.98
C VAL A 123 -5.24 4.78 -14.78
N ILE A 124 -5.73 4.13 -13.71
CA ILE A 124 -6.04 4.79 -12.45
C ILE A 124 -4.80 5.52 -11.93
N ALA A 125 -3.67 4.84 -11.84
CA ALA A 125 -2.44 5.45 -11.35
C ALA A 125 -2.00 6.68 -12.18
N LYS A 126 -2.16 6.63 -13.51
CA LYS A 126 -1.83 7.74 -14.41
C LYS A 126 -2.75 8.95 -14.21
N ILE A 127 -4.03 8.74 -13.91
CA ILE A 127 -5.01 9.80 -13.61
C ILE A 127 -4.71 10.41 -12.24
N PHE A 128 -4.46 9.57 -11.23
CA PHE A 128 -4.25 10.02 -9.85
C PHE A 128 -2.86 10.61 -9.62
N SER A 129 -1.82 10.22 -10.36
CA SER A 129 -0.46 10.76 -10.20
C SER A 129 -0.38 12.30 -10.21
N PRO A 130 -0.90 13.02 -11.23
CA PRO A 130 -0.89 14.47 -11.24
C PRO A 130 -1.78 15.08 -10.16
N LEU A 131 -2.93 14.47 -9.86
CA LEU A 131 -3.85 14.96 -8.83
C LEU A 131 -3.20 14.90 -7.44
N VAL A 132 -2.56 13.78 -7.11
CA VAL A 132 -1.86 13.59 -5.84
C VAL A 132 -0.63 14.50 -5.76
N LEU A 133 0.09 14.72 -6.86
CA LEU A 133 1.17 15.71 -6.89
C LEU A 133 0.67 17.12 -6.56
N ILE A 134 -0.42 17.57 -7.19
CA ILE A 134 -1.02 18.89 -6.92
C ILE A 134 -1.43 18.98 -5.45
N MET A 135 -2.12 17.95 -4.94
CA MET A 135 -2.54 17.88 -3.55
C MET A 135 -1.32 17.98 -2.60
N LEU A 136 -0.26 17.20 -2.83
CA LEU A 136 0.94 17.23 -2.01
C LEU A 136 1.63 18.59 -2.01
N VAL A 137 1.71 19.26 -3.16
CA VAL A 137 2.32 20.59 -3.25
C VAL A 137 1.50 21.63 -2.48
N ILE A 138 0.18 21.64 -2.68
CA ILE A 138 -0.73 22.54 -1.94
C ILE A 138 -0.62 22.27 -0.44
N TYR A 139 -0.59 21.01 -0.06
CA TYR A 139 -0.54 20.59 1.32
C TYR A 139 0.80 20.97 2.00
N LEU A 140 1.93 20.78 1.32
CA LEU A 140 3.23 21.25 1.80
C LEU A 140 3.24 22.78 2.00
N ALA A 141 2.66 23.54 1.07
CA ALA A 141 2.54 24.99 1.21
C ALA A 141 1.62 25.38 2.39
N ALA A 142 0.52 24.65 2.59
CA ALA A 142 -0.41 24.87 3.70
C ALA A 142 0.24 24.60 5.06
N ILE A 143 1.10 23.58 5.18
CA ILE A 143 1.88 23.34 6.43
C ILE A 143 2.75 24.56 6.76
N LEU A 144 3.49 25.07 5.76
CA LEU A 144 4.38 26.22 5.96
C LEU A 144 3.60 27.48 6.39
N TYR A 145 2.38 27.67 5.89
CA TYR A 145 1.55 28.82 6.22
C TYR A 145 0.80 28.66 7.55
N SER A 146 0.32 27.45 7.86
CA SER A 146 -0.57 27.23 9.01
C SER A 146 0.14 27.38 10.36
N GLY A 147 1.46 27.28 10.42
CA GLY A 147 2.24 27.31 11.66
C GLY A 147 1.89 26.20 12.66
N LYS A 148 1.02 25.25 12.27
CA LYS A 148 0.67 24.07 13.07
C LYS A 148 1.85 23.12 13.06
N ASP A 149 2.09 22.53 14.22
CA ASP A 149 3.18 21.60 14.42
C ASP A 149 2.77 20.15 14.08
N PRO A 150 3.17 19.61 12.92
CA PRO A 150 2.87 18.22 12.55
C PRO A 150 3.55 17.19 13.47
N TYR A 151 4.51 17.61 14.30
CA TYR A 151 5.34 16.72 15.09
C TYR A 151 4.59 16.14 16.30
N ASN A 152 3.48 16.75 16.73
CA ASN A 152 2.76 16.35 17.95
C ASN A 152 1.46 15.55 17.74
N ASP A 153 0.90 15.53 16.53
CA ASP A 153 -0.36 14.82 16.25
C ASP A 153 -0.17 13.36 15.80
N ARG A 154 -0.70 12.39 16.55
CA ARG A 154 -0.62 10.95 16.23
C ARG A 154 -1.42 10.58 14.99
N GLU A 155 -2.57 11.20 14.79
CA GLU A 155 -3.45 10.94 13.65
C GLU A 155 -2.79 11.42 12.36
N PHE A 156 -2.10 12.56 12.43
CA PHE A 156 -1.28 13.07 11.34
C PHE A 156 -0.26 12.03 10.85
N LEU A 157 0.53 11.44 11.75
CA LEU A 157 1.53 10.44 11.33
C LEU A 157 0.89 9.20 10.70
N LEU A 158 -0.27 8.75 11.20
CA LEU A 158 -0.95 7.58 10.65
C LEU A 158 -1.42 7.85 9.21
N ILE A 159 -2.09 8.98 8.99
CA ILE A 159 -2.58 9.39 7.67
C ILE A 159 -1.41 9.54 6.68
N PHE A 160 -0.28 10.10 7.11
CA PHE A 160 0.91 10.24 6.27
C PHE A 160 1.51 8.91 5.87
N ASN A 161 1.67 7.96 6.79
CA ASN A 161 2.18 6.64 6.46
C ASN A 161 1.28 5.94 5.43
N GLY A 162 -0.05 6.04 5.59
CA GLY A 162 -1.01 5.55 4.61
C GLY A 162 -0.85 6.23 3.24
N LEU A 163 -0.70 7.56 3.23
CA LEU A 163 -0.43 8.34 2.01
C LEU A 163 0.86 7.89 1.32
N LEU A 164 1.96 7.67 2.06
CA LEU A 164 3.24 7.21 1.51
C LEU A 164 3.11 5.85 0.81
N ILE A 165 2.39 4.91 1.42
CA ILE A 165 2.09 3.59 0.82
C ILE A 165 1.27 3.79 -0.47
N GLY A 166 0.24 4.66 -0.42
CA GLY A 166 -0.60 4.97 -1.59
C GLY A 166 0.19 5.59 -2.74
N VAL A 167 1.07 6.55 -2.47
CA VAL A 167 1.91 7.18 -3.50
C VAL A 167 2.91 6.19 -4.09
N MET A 168 3.51 5.33 -3.27
CA MET A 168 4.39 4.26 -3.76
C MET A 168 3.65 3.31 -4.70
N ALA A 169 2.40 2.93 -4.38
CA ALA A 169 1.57 2.14 -5.26
C ALA A 169 1.29 2.87 -6.59
N ILE A 170 0.94 4.16 -6.55
CA ILE A 170 0.70 4.98 -7.75
C ILE A 170 1.94 5.04 -8.65
N ILE A 171 3.13 5.26 -8.07
CA ILE A 171 4.38 5.29 -8.83
C ILE A 171 4.63 3.92 -9.47
N PHE A 172 4.47 2.84 -8.71
CA PHE A 172 4.63 1.48 -9.20
C PHE A 172 3.72 1.17 -10.40
N PHE A 173 2.41 1.40 -10.26
CA PHE A 173 1.44 1.09 -11.32
C PHE A 173 1.61 1.97 -12.55
N SER A 174 1.96 3.25 -12.37
CA SER A 174 2.23 4.14 -13.50
C SER A 174 3.47 3.71 -14.29
N VAL A 175 4.50 3.19 -13.62
CA VAL A 175 5.72 2.67 -14.26
C VAL A 175 5.45 1.33 -14.97
N ALA A 176 4.59 0.47 -14.39
CA ALA A 176 4.29 -0.85 -14.91
C ALA A 176 3.74 -0.84 -16.35
N GLU A 177 2.94 0.17 -16.72
CA GLU A 177 2.33 0.31 -18.04
C GLU A 177 3.15 1.16 -19.02
N THR A 178 3.89 2.15 -18.51
CA THR A 178 4.75 3.02 -19.32
C THR A 178 5.87 2.25 -20.05
N SER A 179 6.10 0.99 -19.66
CA SER A 179 7.03 0.08 -20.35
C SER A 179 6.59 -0.34 -21.76
N LYS A 180 5.29 -0.23 -22.12
CA LYS A 180 4.75 -0.77 -23.38
C LYS A 180 4.15 0.25 -24.35
N ALA A 181 3.75 1.44 -23.89
CA ALA A 181 3.16 2.48 -24.73
C ALA A 181 4.06 3.72 -24.86
N ILE A 182 3.98 4.38 -26.02
CA ILE A 182 4.73 5.58 -26.42
C ILE A 182 5.04 6.49 -25.22
N LYS A 183 6.34 6.64 -24.91
CA LYS A 183 6.89 7.35 -23.75
C LYS A 183 6.41 8.80 -23.71
N SER A 184 5.31 9.08 -23.01
CA SER A 184 4.95 10.48 -22.72
C SER A 184 5.95 11.02 -21.71
N LEU A 185 6.91 11.81 -22.17
CA LEU A 185 7.91 12.46 -21.32
C LEU A 185 7.26 13.24 -20.17
N THR A 186 6.07 13.82 -20.42
CA THR A 186 5.24 14.50 -19.42
C THR A 186 4.84 13.59 -18.26
N GLY A 187 4.41 12.35 -18.53
CA GLY A 187 4.04 11.40 -17.47
C GLY A 187 5.22 11.05 -16.57
N ILE A 188 6.41 10.85 -17.17
CA ILE A 188 7.64 10.57 -16.40
C ILE A 188 8.04 11.79 -15.56
N ARG A 189 7.86 13.02 -16.07
CA ARG A 189 8.09 14.25 -15.30
C ARG A 189 7.14 14.36 -14.10
N VAL A 190 5.85 14.05 -14.28
CA VAL A 190 4.88 14.02 -13.18
C VAL A 190 5.29 13.01 -12.11
N LEU A 191 5.68 11.79 -12.51
CA LEU A 191 6.14 10.78 -11.55
C LEU A 191 7.42 11.20 -10.81
N PHE A 192 8.35 11.85 -11.49
CA PHE A 192 9.56 12.37 -10.87
C PHE A 192 9.24 13.48 -9.86
N LEU A 193 8.39 14.45 -10.22
CA LEU A 193 7.97 15.51 -9.29
C LEU A 193 7.19 14.93 -8.10
N LEU A 194 6.33 13.96 -8.36
CA LEU A 194 5.59 13.23 -7.33
C LEU A 194 6.55 12.52 -6.38
N SER A 195 7.56 11.81 -6.89
CA SER A 195 8.54 11.11 -6.06
C SER A 195 9.38 12.09 -5.23
N VAL A 196 9.80 13.23 -5.80
CA VAL A 196 10.50 14.30 -5.07
C VAL A 196 9.64 14.88 -3.95
N ALA A 197 8.38 15.25 -4.24
CA ALA A 197 7.46 15.75 -3.21
C ALA A 197 7.24 14.73 -2.10
N THR A 198 7.13 13.44 -2.46
CA THR A 198 6.97 12.34 -1.50
C THR A 198 8.20 12.13 -0.63
N VAL A 199 9.42 12.28 -1.18
CA VAL A 199 10.67 12.25 -0.41
C VAL A 199 10.68 13.36 0.64
N ILE A 200 10.25 14.58 0.28
CA ILE A 200 10.16 15.71 1.23
C ILE A 200 9.17 15.38 2.34
N VAL A 201 7.96 14.93 1.98
CA VAL A 201 6.89 14.55 2.91
C VAL A 201 7.36 13.44 3.85
N ASN A 202 8.04 12.41 3.34
CA ASN A 202 8.59 11.33 4.16
C ASN A 202 9.71 11.83 5.07
N GLY A 203 10.53 12.78 4.62
CA GLY A 203 11.51 13.47 5.45
C GLY A 203 10.86 14.14 6.66
N ILE A 204 9.76 14.88 6.44
CA ILE A 204 8.99 15.52 7.52
C ILE A 204 8.44 14.46 8.49
N ALA A 205 7.85 13.38 7.97
CA ALA A 205 7.33 12.29 8.80
C ALA A 205 8.43 11.60 9.62
N LEU A 206 9.61 11.40 9.03
CA LEU A 206 10.78 10.83 9.70
C LEU A 206 11.32 11.76 10.81
N SER A 207 11.40 13.05 10.54
CA SER A 207 11.79 14.05 11.55
C SER A 207 10.79 14.10 12.71
N ALA A 208 9.49 14.01 12.41
CA ALA A 208 8.43 14.00 13.42
C ALA A 208 8.49 12.77 14.34
N ILE A 209 8.73 11.57 13.79
CA ILE A 209 8.86 10.38 14.62
C ILE A 209 10.16 10.38 15.44
N LEU A 210 11.27 10.88 14.88
CA LEU A 210 12.53 11.06 15.60
C LEU A 210 12.40 12.00 16.80
N PHE A 211 11.72 13.14 16.60
CA PHE A 211 11.43 14.09 17.68
C PHE A 211 10.66 13.44 18.82
N ARG A 212 9.58 12.70 18.50
CA ARG A 212 8.81 11.96 19.51
C ARG A 212 9.59 10.89 20.23
N ILE A 213 10.49 10.19 19.54
CA ILE A 213 11.35 9.18 20.17
C ILE A 213 12.32 9.87 21.14
N SER A 214 12.83 11.05 20.77
CA SER A 214 13.70 11.85 21.63
C SER A 214 12.98 12.38 22.87
N GLU A 215 11.73 12.85 22.74
CA GLU A 215 10.99 13.43 23.87
C GLU A 215 10.34 12.37 24.76
N TRP A 216 9.75 11.33 24.17
CA TRP A 216 8.86 10.40 24.87
C TRP A 216 9.38 8.96 24.86
N GLY A 217 10.61 8.74 24.42
CA GLY A 217 11.26 7.42 24.36
C GLY A 217 10.82 6.54 23.19
N ILE A 218 11.46 5.37 23.08
CA ILE A 218 11.12 4.38 22.07
C ILE A 218 9.94 3.52 22.54
N THR A 219 8.98 3.29 21.65
CA THR A 219 7.84 2.36 21.84
C THR A 219 7.78 1.41 20.64
N PRO A 220 7.13 0.23 20.76
CA PRO A 220 7.01 -0.71 19.64
C PRO A 220 6.45 -0.04 18.39
N ASN A 221 5.38 0.74 18.55
CA ASN A 221 4.72 1.47 17.47
C ASN A 221 5.64 2.52 16.84
N ARG A 222 6.37 3.32 17.64
CA ARG A 222 7.29 4.33 17.10
C ARG A 222 8.47 3.69 16.37
N ALA A 223 9.01 2.58 16.88
CA ALA A 223 10.08 1.83 16.23
C ALA A 223 9.63 1.24 14.88
N ALA A 224 8.40 0.71 14.84
CA ALA A 224 7.81 0.15 13.61
C ALA A 224 7.65 1.23 12.53
N VAL A 225 7.09 2.38 12.89
CA VAL A 225 6.88 3.52 12.00
C VAL A 225 8.23 4.11 11.54
N LEU A 226 9.21 4.24 12.45
CA LEU A 226 10.55 4.73 12.11
C LEU A 226 11.21 3.84 11.05
N GLY A 227 11.27 2.52 11.27
CA GLY A 227 11.87 1.61 10.31
C GLY A 227 11.10 1.54 8.99
N GLY A 228 9.76 1.54 9.04
CA GLY A 228 8.93 1.62 7.84
C GLY A 228 9.23 2.85 7.00
N ASN A 229 9.31 4.03 7.61
CA ASN A 229 9.63 5.28 6.91
C ASN A 229 11.05 5.31 6.37
N ILE A 230 12.04 4.77 7.08
CA ILE A 230 13.42 4.64 6.59
C ILE A 230 13.45 3.77 5.33
N LEU A 231 12.78 2.61 5.35
CA LEU A 231 12.72 1.71 4.21
C LEU A 231 12.02 2.33 3.00
N ILE A 232 10.89 3.00 3.23
CA ILE A 232 10.19 3.77 2.19
C ILE A 232 11.08 4.89 1.65
N LEU A 233 11.81 5.60 2.51
CA LEU A 233 12.68 6.71 2.09
C LEU A 233 13.80 6.23 1.19
N ILE A 234 14.51 5.19 1.59
CA ILE A 234 15.61 4.61 0.80
C ILE A 234 15.07 4.14 -0.56
N ASN A 235 13.95 3.40 -0.57
CA ASN A 235 13.34 2.96 -1.82
C ASN A 235 12.92 4.13 -2.71
N LEU A 236 12.26 5.16 -2.14
CA LEU A 236 11.87 6.37 -2.86
C LEU A 236 13.07 7.13 -3.44
N LEU A 237 14.17 7.24 -2.71
CA LEU A 237 15.39 7.88 -3.20
C LEU A 237 15.96 7.12 -4.40
N LEU A 238 16.02 5.78 -4.33
CA LEU A 238 16.45 4.94 -5.45
C LEU A 238 15.52 5.11 -6.66
N VAL A 239 14.21 5.05 -6.46
CA VAL A 239 13.19 5.24 -7.50
C VAL A 239 13.31 6.64 -8.14
N THR A 240 13.45 7.68 -7.31
CA THR A 240 13.61 9.07 -7.76
C THR A 240 14.88 9.24 -8.58
N ALA A 241 16.00 8.65 -8.16
CA ALA A 241 17.26 8.67 -8.90
C ALA A 241 17.12 7.98 -10.27
N GLN A 242 16.39 6.86 -10.35
CA GLN A 242 16.15 6.20 -11.64
C GLN A 242 15.21 7.01 -12.54
N LEU A 243 14.15 7.61 -11.99
CA LEU A 243 13.26 8.51 -12.75
C LEU A 243 14.05 9.70 -13.33
N PHE A 244 14.96 10.29 -12.56
CA PHE A 244 15.87 11.34 -13.02
C PHE A 244 16.77 10.88 -14.18
N ARG A 245 17.35 9.68 -14.07
CA ARG A 245 18.17 9.08 -15.15
C ARG A 245 17.38 8.83 -16.43
N VAL A 246 16.12 8.41 -16.31
CA VAL A 246 15.21 8.23 -17.45
C VAL A 246 14.89 9.58 -18.11
N LEU A 247 14.61 10.62 -17.32
CA LEU A 247 14.38 11.99 -17.84
C LEU A 247 15.61 12.57 -18.52
N SER A 248 16.80 12.25 -18.00
CA SER A 248 18.09 12.62 -18.59
C SER A 248 18.42 11.81 -19.86
N LYS A 249 17.47 11.01 -20.38
CA LYS A 249 17.58 10.12 -21.55
C LYS A 249 18.67 9.05 -21.47
N LYS A 250 19.12 8.69 -20.26
CA LYS A 250 20.25 7.75 -20.09
C LYS A 250 19.82 6.28 -20.04
N ILE A 251 18.57 5.98 -19.66
CA ILE A 251 18.12 4.61 -19.33
C ILE A 251 16.63 4.41 -19.67
N ASN A 252 16.18 3.15 -19.80
CA ASN A 252 14.77 2.76 -19.98
C ASN A 252 13.97 2.80 -18.65
N ILE A 253 12.67 3.11 -18.72
CA ILE A 253 11.74 3.19 -17.59
C ILE A 253 11.59 1.85 -16.84
N THR A 254 11.86 0.73 -17.52
CA THR A 254 11.86 -0.62 -16.94
C THR A 254 12.78 -0.76 -15.72
N VAL A 255 13.88 0.02 -15.68
CA VAL A 255 14.83 0.02 -14.55
C VAL A 255 14.20 0.57 -13.26
N VAL A 256 13.21 1.46 -13.38
CA VAL A 256 12.46 1.98 -12.22
C VAL A 256 11.63 0.85 -11.59
N GLY A 257 10.90 0.08 -12.40
CA GLY A 257 10.09 -1.05 -11.92
C GLY A 257 10.93 -2.16 -11.29
N ASN A 258 12.11 -2.42 -11.86
CA ASN A 258 13.08 -3.38 -11.30
C ASN A 258 13.60 -2.93 -9.93
N THR A 259 13.83 -1.63 -9.76
CA THR A 259 14.28 -1.06 -8.48
C THR A 259 13.23 -1.26 -7.39
N ILE A 260 11.95 -1.02 -7.69
CA ILE A 260 10.83 -1.25 -6.75
C ILE A 260 10.75 -2.75 -6.39
N SER A 261 10.81 -3.63 -7.39
CA SER A 261 10.71 -5.08 -7.19
C SER A 261 11.90 -5.66 -6.41
N PHE A 262 13.09 -5.08 -6.59
CA PHE A 262 14.29 -5.47 -5.87
C PHE A 262 14.21 -5.14 -4.37
N TYR A 263 13.45 -4.11 -3.99
CA TYR A 263 13.31 -3.71 -2.59
C TYR A 263 12.28 -4.56 -1.82
N LEU A 264 11.46 -5.35 -2.51
CA LEU A 264 10.41 -6.18 -1.89
C LEU A 264 10.93 -7.17 -0.82
N PRO A 265 12.05 -7.89 -1.02
CA PRO A 265 12.64 -8.74 0.02
C PRO A 265 13.10 -7.96 1.26
N ILE A 266 13.46 -6.68 1.13
CA ILE A 266 13.87 -5.86 2.27
C ILE A 266 12.64 -5.53 3.13
N TYR A 267 11.51 -5.16 2.51
CA TYR A 267 10.23 -5.01 3.23
C TYR A 267 9.79 -6.31 3.91
N PHE A 268 10.07 -7.46 3.29
CA PHE A 268 9.77 -8.76 3.90
C PHE A 268 10.57 -9.00 5.18
N ILE A 269 11.88 -8.77 5.14
CA ILE A 269 12.76 -8.91 6.31
C ILE A 269 12.26 -8.00 7.44
N TRP A 270 11.87 -6.76 7.12
CA TRP A 270 11.29 -5.86 8.10
C TRP A 270 10.00 -6.39 8.72
N THR A 271 9.11 -6.93 7.89
CA THR A 271 7.85 -7.53 8.35
C THR A 271 8.11 -8.72 9.29
N ILE A 272 9.12 -9.55 9.02
CA ILE A 272 9.55 -10.62 9.92
C ILE A 272 10.04 -10.06 11.26
N ILE A 273 10.90 -9.03 11.23
CA ILE A 273 11.43 -8.40 12.44
C ILE A 273 10.27 -7.87 13.30
N VAL A 274 9.33 -7.14 12.70
CA VAL A 274 8.20 -6.58 13.45
C VAL A 274 7.25 -7.67 13.96
N THR A 275 7.00 -8.73 13.18
CA THR A 275 6.07 -9.79 13.57
C THR A 275 6.64 -10.69 14.67
N PHE A 276 7.92 -11.07 14.57
CA PHE A 276 8.48 -12.15 15.39
C PHE A 276 9.52 -11.67 16.42
N ILE A 277 10.17 -10.52 16.21
CA ILE A 277 11.27 -10.06 17.06
C ILE A 277 10.82 -8.96 18.02
N PHE A 278 9.95 -8.05 17.58
CA PHE A 278 9.47 -6.94 18.42
C PHE A 278 8.79 -7.39 19.73
N PRO A 279 7.94 -8.44 19.75
CA PRO A 279 7.37 -8.94 21.01
C PRO A 279 8.43 -9.26 22.07
N PHE A 280 9.58 -9.80 21.68
CA PHE A 280 10.66 -10.11 22.62
C PHE A 280 11.48 -8.88 23.02
N ILE A 281 11.75 -7.97 22.06
CA ILE A 281 12.52 -6.74 22.33
C ILE A 281 11.80 -5.82 23.33
N PHE A 282 10.47 -5.76 23.24
CA PHE A 282 9.65 -4.87 24.07
C PHE A 282 8.90 -5.61 25.19
N GLU A 283 9.34 -6.82 25.55
CA GLU A 283 8.79 -7.60 26.69
C GLU A 283 7.27 -7.82 26.61
N PHE A 284 6.74 -8.05 25.41
CA PHE A 284 5.31 -8.27 25.11
C PHE A 284 4.38 -7.09 25.46
N LYS A 285 4.95 -5.90 25.68
CA LYS A 285 4.19 -4.66 25.90
C LYS A 285 3.77 -4.00 24.60
#